data_AF-A0A3D0LXT2-F1
#
_entry.id   AF-A0A3D0LXT2-F1
#
_cell.length_a   1.000
_cell.length_b   1.000
_cell.length_c   1.000
_cell.angle_alpha   90.00
_cell.angle_beta   90.00
_cell.angle_gamma   90.00
#
_symmetry.space_group_name_H-M   'P 1'
#
loop_
_entity.id
_entity.type
_entity.pdbx_description
1 polymer ?
#
loop_
_entity_poly.entity_id
_entity_poly.type
_entity_poly.pdbx_seq_one_letter_code
_entity_poly.pdbx_strand_id
1 'polypeptide(L)'
;MAAPIAVAVKKALEVLASNKKGRKFLGYVIGITLFLIMLPFIVLYGLFGWMNGTDNSFMQTEQIMSALPAEQQEQLKGIDSTYQKIAEIFSEKELTENDAKKAQEIYVGLLIGKEENDNFYDDLVWCFQNATDESSLYDNLLNKFSVSFTEKEKQYLDEKYGVTIVKSSDTSGSTDPNSTPAS
;
A
#
# COMPACT_ATOMS: atom_id res chain seq x y z
N MET A 1 -10.26 57.93 -25.98
CA MET A 1 -10.44 58.39 -24.59
C MET A 1 -10.27 57.19 -23.66
N ALA A 2 -9.08 56.99 -23.08
CA ALA A 2 -8.77 55.86 -22.18
C ALA A 2 -8.29 56.34 -20.78
N ALA A 3 -8.57 57.60 -20.46
CA ALA A 3 -8.09 58.24 -19.24
C ALA A 3 -8.79 57.82 -17.92
N PRO A 4 -10.12 57.53 -17.87
CA PRO A 4 -10.78 57.38 -16.57
C PRO A 4 -10.43 56.06 -15.87
N ILE A 5 -10.12 55.01 -16.62
CA ILE A 5 -9.83 53.67 -16.10
C ILE A 5 -8.44 53.62 -15.46
N ALA A 6 -7.42 54.19 -16.13
CA ALA A 6 -6.06 54.23 -15.62
C ALA A 6 -5.94 55.07 -14.33
N VAL A 7 -6.67 56.18 -14.24
CA VAL A 7 -6.68 57.04 -13.05
C VAL A 7 -7.39 56.37 -11.88
N ALA A 8 -8.52 55.69 -12.12
CA ALA A 8 -9.23 54.93 -11.08
C ALA A 8 -8.40 53.75 -10.55
N VAL A 9 -7.73 53.01 -11.43
CA VAL A 9 -6.82 51.91 -11.04
C VAL A 9 -5.65 52.42 -10.22
N LYS A 10 -5.01 53.53 -10.63
CA LYS A 10 -3.88 54.12 -9.91
C LYS A 10 -4.29 54.61 -8.51
N LYS A 11 -5.46 55.23 -8.37
CA LYS A 11 -6.05 55.65 -7.08
C LYS A 11 -6.40 54.46 -6.18
N ALA A 12 -6.96 53.39 -6.74
CA ALA A 12 -7.29 52.17 -5.99
C ALA A 12 -6.02 51.47 -5.47
N LEU A 13 -4.95 51.42 -6.28
CA LEU A 13 -3.64 50.90 -5.88
C LEU A 13 -2.98 51.74 -4.78
N GLU A 14 -3.04 53.08 -4.86
CA GLU A 14 -2.54 53.98 -3.80
C GLU A 14 -3.27 53.77 -2.47
N VAL A 15 -4.60 53.61 -2.51
CA VAL A 15 -5.42 53.36 -1.31
C VAL A 15 -5.15 51.96 -0.73
N LEU A 16 -4.99 50.94 -1.57
CA LEU A 16 -4.62 49.60 -1.12
C LEU A 16 -3.21 49.54 -0.52
N ALA A 17 -2.25 50.27 -1.12
CA ALA A 17 -0.87 50.34 -0.65
C ALA A 17 -0.72 51.14 0.65
N SER A 18 -1.53 52.19 0.84
CA SER A 18 -1.51 53.01 2.05
C SER A 18 -2.19 52.34 3.26
N ASN A 19 -3.15 51.42 3.02
CA ASN A 19 -3.84 50.71 4.09
C ASN A 19 -3.04 49.49 4.59
N LYS A 20 -2.77 49.42 5.91
CA LYS A 20 -2.02 48.34 6.57
C LYS A 20 -2.64 46.94 6.33
N LYS A 21 -3.97 46.85 6.17
CA LYS A 21 -4.66 45.61 5.79
C LYS A 21 -4.60 45.33 4.29
N GLY A 22 -4.63 46.38 3.45
CA GLY A 22 -4.51 46.28 1.99
C GLY A 22 -3.16 45.73 1.54
N ARG A 23 -2.06 46.13 2.19
CA ARG A 23 -0.72 45.55 1.94
C ARG A 23 -0.63 44.06 2.26
N LYS A 24 -1.29 43.59 3.33
CA LYS A 24 -1.34 42.16 3.67
C LYS A 24 -2.12 41.38 2.62
N PHE A 25 -3.26 41.92 2.19
CA PHE A 25 -4.06 41.31 1.13
C PHE A 25 -3.29 41.27 -0.20
N LEU A 26 -2.64 42.38 -0.57
CA LEU A 26 -1.85 42.45 -1.80
C LEU A 26 -0.64 41.49 -1.75
N GLY A 27 0.04 41.40 -0.61
CA GLY A 27 1.12 40.43 -0.39
C GLY A 27 0.64 38.98 -0.43
N TYR A 28 -0.55 38.70 0.10
CA TYR A 28 -1.17 37.36 0.05
C TYR A 28 -1.56 36.97 -1.38
N VAL A 29 -2.22 37.87 -2.11
CA VAL A 29 -2.60 37.63 -3.51
C VAL A 29 -1.36 37.44 -4.37
N ILE A 30 -0.36 38.33 -4.26
CA ILE A 30 0.92 38.21 -4.98
C ILE A 30 1.62 36.91 -4.58
N GLY A 31 1.67 36.58 -3.29
CA GLY A 31 2.30 35.36 -2.77
C GLY A 31 1.64 34.09 -3.31
N ILE A 32 0.31 34.02 -3.32
CA ILE A 32 -0.43 32.89 -3.90
C ILE A 32 -0.21 32.81 -5.40
N THR A 33 -0.30 33.93 -6.11
CA THR A 33 -0.08 33.93 -7.56
C THR A 33 1.33 33.43 -7.91
N LEU A 34 2.36 33.90 -7.20
CA LEU A 34 3.72 33.41 -7.37
C LEU A 34 3.85 31.93 -7.00
N PHE A 35 3.21 31.48 -5.91
CA PHE A 35 3.20 30.08 -5.50
C PHE A 35 2.54 29.17 -6.56
N LEU A 36 1.40 29.57 -7.12
CA LEU A 36 0.71 28.80 -8.16
C LEU A 36 1.51 28.74 -9.47
N ILE A 37 2.29 29.77 -9.79
CA ILE A 37 3.19 29.77 -10.96
C ILE A 37 4.42 28.89 -10.69
N MET A 38 4.90 28.84 -9.44
CA MET A 38 6.03 28.00 -9.04
C MET A 38 5.64 26.53 -8.83
N LEU A 39 4.39 26.25 -8.47
CA LEU A 39 3.82 24.91 -8.25
C LEU A 39 4.07 23.94 -9.41
N PRO A 40 3.83 24.28 -10.70
CA PRO A 40 4.17 23.38 -11.80
C PRO A 40 5.67 23.08 -11.84
N PHE A 41 6.55 24.03 -11.49
CA PHE A 41 7.99 23.73 -11.40
C PHE A 41 8.29 22.77 -10.25
N ILE A 42 7.66 22.91 -9.09
CA ILE A 42 7.83 21.96 -7.96
C ILE A 42 7.37 20.55 -8.38
N VAL A 43 6.24 20.44 -9.10
CA VAL A 43 5.76 19.15 -9.63
C VAL A 43 6.73 18.59 -10.66
N LEU A 44 7.25 19.41 -11.56
CA LEU A 44 8.27 18.98 -12.53
C LEU A 44 9.53 18.50 -11.79
N TYR A 45 10.09 19.27 -10.85
CA TYR A 45 11.28 18.84 -10.09
C TYR A 45 11.03 17.64 -9.17
N GLY A 46 9.83 17.50 -8.59
CA GLY A 46 9.46 16.33 -7.79
C GLY A 46 9.28 15.07 -8.64
N LEU A 47 8.62 15.19 -9.79
CA LEU A 47 8.37 14.07 -10.70
C LEU A 47 9.62 13.67 -11.49
N PHE A 48 10.45 14.64 -11.92
CA PHE A 48 11.75 14.38 -12.55
C PHE A 48 12.85 14.04 -11.53
N GLY A 49 12.70 14.41 -10.26
CA GLY A 49 13.56 13.97 -9.17
C GLY A 49 13.38 12.49 -8.82
N TRP A 50 12.17 11.94 -8.98
CA TRP A 50 11.91 10.50 -8.89
C TRP A 50 12.54 9.75 -10.08
N MET A 51 12.43 10.29 -11.30
CA MET A 51 12.89 9.62 -12.53
C MET A 51 14.43 9.57 -12.67
N ASN A 52 15.16 10.52 -12.07
CA ASN A 52 16.61 10.56 -12.08
C ASN A 52 17.16 9.69 -10.93
N GLY A 53 17.18 8.38 -11.18
CA GLY A 53 17.66 7.34 -10.26
C GLY A 53 18.94 7.72 -9.49
N THR A 54 18.74 8.20 -8.26
CA THR A 54 19.76 8.26 -7.24
C THR A 54 19.06 7.91 -5.94
N ASP A 55 18.90 6.61 -5.68
CA ASP A 55 19.14 5.87 -4.42
C ASP A 55 19.01 6.64 -3.09
N ASN A 56 18.07 7.58 -3.02
CA ASN A 56 17.77 8.41 -1.87
C ASN A 56 16.45 7.98 -1.19
N SER A 57 15.89 6.84 -1.60
CA SER A 57 14.73 6.21 -0.94
C SER A 57 15.01 5.96 0.54
N PHE A 58 16.23 5.54 0.91
CA PHE A 58 16.60 5.32 2.31
C PHE A 58 16.61 6.63 3.13
N MET A 59 17.17 7.71 2.57
CA MET A 59 17.25 9.00 3.26
C MET A 59 15.88 9.68 3.41
N GLN A 60 14.96 9.50 2.46
CA GLN A 60 13.60 10.06 2.57
C GLN A 60 12.72 9.27 3.54
N THR A 61 12.81 7.94 3.57
CA THR A 61 12.06 7.11 4.51
C THR A 61 12.43 7.41 5.96
N GLU A 62 13.72 7.52 6.27
CA GLU A 62 14.20 7.89 7.62
C GLU A 62 13.75 9.31 8.02
N GLN A 63 13.80 10.27 7.10
CA GLN A 63 13.33 11.65 7.35
C GLN A 63 11.83 11.70 7.59
N ILE A 64 11.03 10.96 6.84
CA ILE A 64 9.57 10.88 7.03
C ILE A 64 9.24 10.15 8.34
N MET A 65 9.91 9.04 8.65
CA MET A 65 9.74 8.34 9.93
C MET A 65 10.06 9.25 11.11
N SER A 66 11.19 9.97 11.07
CA SER A 66 11.58 10.90 12.15
C SER A 66 10.62 12.08 12.36
N ALA A 67 9.80 12.42 11.36
CA ALA A 67 8.79 13.46 11.44
C ALA A 67 7.44 12.97 11.99
N LEU A 68 7.26 11.66 12.15
CA LEU A 68 6.07 11.07 12.75
C LEU A 68 6.15 11.10 14.29
N PRO A 69 5.00 11.14 15.00
CA PRO A 69 4.93 10.88 16.43
C PRO A 69 5.59 9.54 16.79
N ALA A 70 6.27 9.48 17.94
CA ALA A 70 6.99 8.29 18.40
C ALA A 70 6.12 7.02 18.42
N GLU A 71 4.85 7.16 18.81
CA GLU A 71 3.87 6.07 18.83
C GLU A 71 3.58 5.50 17.43
N GLN A 72 3.59 6.34 16.39
CA GLN A 72 3.37 5.89 15.02
C GLN A 72 4.63 5.24 14.45
N GLN A 73 5.82 5.74 14.81
CA GLN A 73 7.08 5.10 14.41
C GLN A 73 7.20 3.68 14.99
N GLU A 74 6.83 3.51 16.27
CA GLU A 74 6.92 2.21 16.94
C GLU A 74 5.93 1.20 16.35
N GLN A 75 4.70 1.62 16.02
CA GLN A 75 3.74 0.79 15.30
C GLN A 75 4.23 0.38 13.91
N LEU A 76 4.82 1.31 13.14
CA LEU A 76 5.37 1.00 11.82
C LEU A 76 6.54 0.02 11.89
N LYS A 77 7.42 0.16 12.90
CA LYS A 77 8.49 -0.79 13.14
C LYS A 77 7.98 -2.17 13.54
N GLY A 78 6.91 -2.22 14.33
CA GLY A 78 6.22 -3.47 14.69
C GLY A 78 5.69 -4.18 13.44
N ILE A 79 5.01 -3.44 12.56
CA ILE A 79 4.49 -3.99 11.29
C ILE A 79 5.63 -4.51 10.40
N ASP A 80 6.70 -3.74 10.21
CA ASP A 80 7.84 -4.14 9.38
C ASP A 80 8.53 -5.40 9.94
N SER A 81 8.73 -5.46 11.26
CA SER A 81 9.26 -6.66 11.93
C SER A 81 8.36 -7.88 11.70
N THR A 82 7.03 -7.73 11.79
CA THR A 82 6.09 -8.82 11.53
C THR A 82 6.10 -9.22 10.05
N TYR A 83 6.23 -8.27 9.11
CA TYR A 83 6.37 -8.55 7.68
C TYR A 83 7.58 -9.43 7.39
N GLN A 84 8.75 -9.07 7.94
CA GLN A 84 9.97 -9.85 7.76
C GLN A 84 9.84 -11.26 8.33
N LYS A 85 9.27 -11.37 9.54
CA LYS A 85 9.06 -12.68 10.18
C LYS A 85 8.08 -13.55 9.41
N ILE A 86 7.00 -12.99 8.87
CA ILE A 86 6.08 -13.72 7.97
C ILE A 86 6.83 -14.22 6.73
N ALA A 87 7.65 -13.39 6.09
CA ALA A 87 8.40 -13.80 4.91
C ALA A 87 9.40 -14.94 5.23
N GLU A 88 10.11 -14.83 6.35
CA GLU A 88 11.07 -15.83 6.83
C GLU A 88 10.39 -17.19 7.05
N ILE A 89 9.34 -17.24 7.90
CA ILE A 89 8.68 -18.52 8.21
C ILE A 89 7.99 -19.12 6.98
N PHE A 90 7.42 -18.31 6.09
CA PHE A 90 6.80 -18.82 4.86
C PHE A 90 7.86 -19.44 3.95
N SER A 91 9.04 -18.80 3.85
CA SER A 91 10.17 -19.35 3.10
C SER A 91 10.70 -20.64 3.73
N GLU A 92 10.80 -20.72 5.07
CA GLU A 92 11.22 -21.93 5.78
C GLU A 92 10.26 -23.11 5.58
N LYS A 93 8.97 -22.81 5.39
CA LYS A 93 7.89 -23.78 5.21
C LYS A 93 7.59 -24.09 3.74
N GLU A 94 8.48 -23.66 2.84
CA GLU A 94 8.42 -23.87 1.39
C GLU A 94 7.12 -23.33 0.75
N LEU A 95 6.49 -22.34 1.38
CA LEU A 95 5.36 -21.60 0.81
C LEU A 95 5.86 -20.61 -0.25
N THR A 96 5.00 -20.25 -1.19
CA THR A 96 5.40 -19.38 -2.30
C THR A 96 5.61 -17.93 -1.84
N GLU A 97 6.43 -17.17 -2.58
CA GLU A 97 6.60 -15.73 -2.32
C GLU A 97 5.26 -14.98 -2.41
N ASN A 98 4.37 -15.42 -3.29
CA ASN A 98 3.02 -14.85 -3.40
C ASN A 98 2.18 -15.15 -2.16
N ASP A 99 2.27 -16.35 -1.58
CA ASP A 99 1.60 -16.67 -0.32
C ASP A 99 2.12 -15.80 0.83
N ALA A 100 3.44 -15.58 0.90
CA ALA A 100 4.03 -14.68 1.90
C ALA A 100 3.51 -13.25 1.76
N LYS A 101 3.48 -12.70 0.53
CA LYS A 101 2.94 -11.36 0.26
C LYS A 101 1.44 -11.26 0.54
N LYS A 102 0.67 -12.30 0.21
CA LYS A 102 -0.76 -12.39 0.52
C LYS A 102 -0.98 -12.41 2.04
N ALA A 103 -0.19 -13.17 2.79
CA ALA A 103 -0.24 -13.21 4.25
C ALA A 103 0.12 -11.87 4.89
N GLN A 104 1.12 -11.16 4.36
CA GLN A 104 1.49 -9.81 4.78
C GLN A 104 0.35 -8.79 4.57
N GLU A 105 -0.35 -8.85 3.44
CA GLU A 105 -1.49 -7.98 3.17
C GLU A 105 -2.71 -8.31 4.04
N ILE A 106 -2.96 -9.60 4.28
CA ILE A 106 -3.99 -10.03 5.22
C ILE A 106 -3.64 -9.58 6.64
N TYR A 107 -2.37 -9.64 7.04
CA TYR A 107 -1.92 -9.19 8.36
C TYR A 107 -2.24 -7.72 8.58
N VAL A 108 -1.79 -6.84 7.68
CA VAL A 108 -2.04 -5.39 7.82
C VAL A 108 -3.53 -5.06 7.73
N GLY A 109 -4.31 -5.83 6.96
CA GLY A 109 -5.75 -5.59 6.79
C GLY A 109 -6.61 -6.05 7.97
N LEU A 110 -6.27 -7.18 8.59
CA LEU A 110 -7.20 -7.88 9.51
C LEU A 110 -6.55 -8.50 10.75
N LEU A 111 -5.22 -8.65 10.80
CA LEU A 111 -4.55 -9.40 11.87
C LEU A 111 -3.59 -8.57 12.74
N ILE A 112 -3.47 -7.26 12.55
CA ILE A 112 -2.71 -6.39 13.46
C ILE A 112 -3.22 -6.58 14.90
N GLY A 113 -2.29 -6.77 15.83
CA GLY A 113 -2.53 -7.05 17.24
C GLY A 113 -2.77 -8.54 17.56
N LYS A 114 -2.91 -9.42 16.55
CA LYS A 114 -3.06 -10.87 16.79
C LYS A 114 -1.72 -11.59 16.90
N GLU A 115 -0.63 -10.96 16.48
CA GLU A 115 0.75 -11.44 16.58
C GLU A 115 1.28 -11.53 18.01
N GLU A 116 0.57 -10.94 18.98
CA GLU A 116 0.86 -11.09 20.41
C GLU A 116 0.58 -12.52 20.92
N ASN A 117 -0.17 -13.33 20.16
CA ASN A 117 -0.37 -14.75 20.46
C ASN A 117 0.85 -15.57 20.04
N ASP A 118 1.39 -16.38 20.95
CA ASP A 118 2.56 -17.24 20.70
C ASP A 118 2.38 -18.17 19.49
N ASN A 119 1.15 -18.61 19.20
CA ASN A 119 0.84 -19.50 18.09
C ASN A 119 0.50 -18.76 16.79
N PHE A 120 0.53 -17.42 16.76
CA PHE A 120 0.08 -16.63 15.61
C PHE A 120 0.73 -17.06 14.29
N TYR A 121 2.05 -17.18 14.29
CA TYR A 121 2.83 -17.49 13.10
C TYR A 121 2.58 -18.91 12.60
N ASP A 122 2.50 -19.88 13.52
CA ASP A 122 2.21 -21.27 13.20
C ASP A 122 0.78 -21.45 12.69
N ASP A 123 -0.19 -20.78 13.32
CA ASP A 123 -1.59 -20.78 12.88
C ASP A 123 -1.73 -20.12 11.50
N LEU A 124 -1.00 -19.04 11.24
CA LEU A 124 -1.01 -18.35 9.95
C LEU A 124 -0.45 -19.25 8.85
N VAL A 125 0.73 -19.86 9.06
CA VAL A 125 1.31 -20.84 8.13
C VAL A 125 0.35 -22.01 7.91
N TRP A 126 -0.27 -22.52 8.98
CA TRP A 126 -1.21 -23.62 8.91
C TRP A 126 -2.39 -23.31 7.99
N CYS A 127 -2.93 -22.07 8.02
CA CYS A 127 -4.03 -21.66 7.15
C CYS A 127 -3.67 -21.79 5.66
N PHE A 128 -2.43 -21.49 5.28
CA PHE A 128 -1.95 -21.58 3.90
C PHE A 128 -1.64 -23.03 3.50
N GLN A 129 -0.99 -23.81 4.38
CA GLN A 129 -0.64 -25.21 4.11
C GLN A 129 -1.84 -26.16 4.11
N ASN A 130 -2.97 -25.77 4.70
CA ASN A 130 -4.17 -26.59 4.78
C ASN A 130 -5.31 -26.02 3.93
N ALA A 131 -5.01 -25.08 3.03
CA ALA A 131 -5.99 -24.57 2.08
C ALA A 131 -6.25 -25.63 1.00
N THR A 132 -7.50 -26.08 0.90
CA THR A 132 -7.97 -27.08 -0.07
C THR A 132 -9.28 -26.60 -0.73
N ASP A 133 -9.81 -27.39 -1.66
CA ASP A 133 -11.12 -27.11 -2.27
C ASP A 133 -12.28 -27.18 -1.26
N GLU A 134 -12.13 -27.96 -0.17
CA GLU A 134 -13.14 -28.12 0.88
C GLU A 134 -12.99 -27.09 2.01
N SER A 135 -11.76 -26.62 2.25
CA SER A 135 -11.48 -25.62 3.28
C SER A 135 -10.52 -24.59 2.71
N SER A 136 -11.07 -23.49 2.23
CA SER A 136 -10.27 -22.44 1.60
C SER A 136 -9.36 -21.75 2.62
N LEU A 137 -8.33 -21.05 2.14
CA LEU A 137 -7.52 -20.17 2.97
C LEU A 137 -8.38 -19.25 3.85
N TYR A 138 -9.46 -18.69 3.30
CA TYR A 138 -10.34 -17.76 4.00
C TYR A 138 -11.16 -18.44 5.09
N ASP A 139 -11.57 -19.70 4.90
CA ASP A 139 -12.25 -20.48 5.93
C ASP A 139 -11.29 -20.83 7.08
N ASN A 140 -10.06 -21.21 6.74
CA ASN A 140 -9.01 -21.45 7.72
C ASN A 140 -8.71 -20.21 8.56
N LEU A 141 -8.61 -19.04 7.93
CA LEU A 141 -8.39 -17.76 8.61
C LEU A 141 -9.57 -17.36 9.49
N LEU A 142 -10.81 -17.60 9.03
CA LEU A 142 -12.00 -17.41 9.86
C LEU A 142 -11.96 -18.29 11.11
N ASN A 143 -11.62 -19.57 10.95
CA ASN A 143 -11.59 -20.51 12.07
C ASN A 143 -10.48 -20.20 13.08
N LYS A 144 -9.28 -19.84 12.60
CA LYS A 144 -8.12 -19.58 13.48
C LYS A 144 -8.12 -18.19 14.12
N PHE A 145 -8.49 -17.18 13.34
CA PHE A 145 -8.35 -15.79 13.76
C PHE A 145 -9.68 -15.08 14.00
N SER A 146 -10.82 -15.75 13.74
CA SER A 146 -12.17 -15.16 13.83
C SER A 146 -12.32 -13.92 12.94
N VAL A 147 -11.76 -13.96 11.73
CA VAL A 147 -11.84 -12.88 10.73
C VAL A 147 -12.64 -13.32 9.50
N SER A 148 -13.42 -12.42 8.94
CA SER A 148 -14.24 -12.70 7.75
C SER A 148 -13.84 -11.83 6.58
N PHE A 149 -13.95 -12.38 5.38
CA PHE A 149 -13.68 -11.68 4.12
C PHE A 149 -14.98 -11.59 3.32
N THR A 150 -15.22 -10.43 2.71
CA THR A 150 -16.22 -10.29 1.65
C THR A 150 -15.74 -10.99 0.38
N GLU A 151 -16.68 -11.39 -0.48
CA GLU A 151 -16.34 -12.03 -1.77
C GLU A 151 -15.43 -11.15 -2.64
N LYS A 152 -15.56 -9.83 -2.56
CA LYS A 152 -14.70 -8.89 -3.30
C LYS A 152 -13.27 -8.88 -2.79
N GLU A 153 -13.06 -8.98 -1.48
CA GLU A 153 -11.73 -9.03 -0.88
C GLU A 153 -11.04 -10.35 -1.22
N LYS A 154 -11.77 -11.46 -1.17
CA LYS A 154 -11.27 -12.77 -1.60
C LYS A 154 -10.82 -12.73 -3.06
N GLN A 155 -11.70 -12.24 -3.94
CA GLN A 155 -11.39 -12.09 -5.37
C GLN A 155 -10.16 -11.20 -5.60
N TYR A 156 -10.08 -10.05 -4.91
CA TYR A 156 -8.93 -9.15 -5.03
C TYR A 156 -7.61 -9.85 -4.64
N LEU A 157 -7.59 -10.55 -3.51
CA LEU A 157 -6.40 -11.24 -3.02
C LEU A 157 -6.00 -12.40 -3.95
N ASP A 158 -6.98 -13.16 -4.45
CA ASP A 158 -6.74 -14.27 -5.38
C ASP A 158 -6.30 -13.79 -6.77
N GLU A 159 -6.84 -12.69 -7.29
CA GLU A 159 -6.40 -12.09 -8.56
C GLU A 159 -4.98 -11.53 -8.46
N LYS A 160 -4.62 -10.94 -7.31
CA LYS A 160 -3.32 -10.29 -7.10
C LYS A 160 -2.20 -11.28 -6.83
N TYR A 161 -2.48 -12.34 -6.06
CA TYR A 161 -1.45 -13.27 -5.57
C TYR A 161 -1.61 -14.71 -6.08
N GLY A 162 -2.75 -15.04 -6.66
CA GLY A 162 -3.13 -16.40 -6.99
C GLY A 162 -3.98 -17.05 -5.89
N VAL A 163 -4.68 -18.11 -6.29
CA VAL A 163 -5.48 -18.94 -5.38
C VAL A 163 -4.54 -19.86 -4.61
N THR A 164 -4.63 -19.82 -3.27
CA THR A 164 -3.84 -20.68 -2.39
C THR A 164 -4.57 -21.99 -2.20
N ILE A 165 -4.12 -23.05 -2.88
CA ILE A 165 -4.64 -24.42 -2.74
C ILE A 165 -3.46 -25.38 -2.75
N VAL A 166 -3.38 -26.23 -1.73
CA VAL A 166 -2.53 -27.40 -1.76
C VAL A 166 -3.22 -28.42 -2.65
N LYS A 167 -2.68 -28.62 -3.85
CA LYS A 167 -3.15 -29.67 -4.75
C LYS A 167 -3.05 -31.01 -4.02
N SER A 168 -4.19 -31.60 -3.72
CA SER A 168 -4.27 -33.05 -3.49
C SER A 168 -3.64 -33.69 -4.72
N SER A 169 -2.62 -34.51 -4.51
CA SER A 169 -1.95 -35.24 -5.57
C SER A 169 -2.98 -36.01 -6.39
N ASP A 170 -3.31 -35.52 -7.58
CA ASP A 170 -4.14 -36.24 -8.53
C ASP A 170 -3.47 -37.59 -8.81
N THR A 171 -4.17 -38.66 -8.45
CA THR A 171 -3.89 -39.99 -8.97
C THR A 171 -4.03 -39.89 -10.48
N SER A 172 -2.89 -39.79 -11.16
CA SER A 172 -2.81 -39.84 -12.61
C SER A 172 -3.45 -41.15 -13.08
N GLY A 173 -4.64 -41.01 -13.67
CA GLY A 173 -5.29 -42.09 -14.41
C GLY A 173 -4.39 -42.51 -15.55
N SER A 174 -3.66 -43.60 -15.37
CA SER A 174 -3.00 -44.30 -16.46
C SER A 174 -4.07 -44.99 -17.29
N THR A 175 -4.64 -44.30 -18.27
CA THR A 175 -5.30 -44.94 -19.42
C THR A 175 -4.21 -45.55 -20.27
N ASP A 176 -3.99 -46.85 -20.08
CA ASP A 176 -3.14 -47.69 -20.91
C ASP A 176 -3.83 -47.90 -22.27
N PRO A 177 -3.35 -47.33 -23.40
CA PRO A 177 -3.98 -47.48 -24.69
C PRO A 177 -3.34 -48.65 -25.42
N ASN A 178 -3.46 -49.87 -24.89
CA ASN A 178 -3.12 -51.05 -25.68
C ASN A 178 -3.92 -52.30 -25.32
N SER A 179 -5.19 -52.29 -25.67
CA SER A 179 -5.94 -53.53 -25.89
C SER A 179 -6.58 -53.48 -27.28
N THR A 180 -5.80 -53.90 -28.25
CA THR A 180 -6.32 -54.34 -29.56
C THR A 180 -6.98 -55.70 -29.35
N PRO A 181 -8.28 -55.90 -29.64
CA PRO A 181 -8.83 -57.25 -29.71
C PRO A 181 -8.41 -57.88 -31.04
N ALA A 182 -7.69 -59.01 -30.95
CA ALA A 182 -7.43 -59.87 -32.08
C ALA A 182 -8.75 -60.47 -32.62
N SER A 183 -8.80 -60.65 -33.94
CA SER A 183 -9.86 -61.31 -34.71
C SER A 183 -10.14 -62.75 -34.29
#